data_AF-A0A432FIY7-F1
#
_entry.id   AF-A0A432FIY7-F1
#
_cell.length_a   1.000
_cell.length_b   1.000
_cell.length_c   1.000
_cell.angle_alpha   90.00
_cell.angle_beta   90.00
_cell.angle_gamma   90.00
#
_symmetry.space_group_name_H-M   'P 1'
#
loop_
_entity.id
_entity.type
_entity.pdbx_description
1 polymer ?
#
loop_
_entity_poly.entity_id
_entity_poly.type
_entity_poly.pdbx_seq_one_letter_code
_entity_poly.pdbx_strand_id
1 'polypeptide(L)'
;MDLWELFPFTPEVGYLGLTIVSFFGSLIPFVPIPSFILVATMAVGEQFDIHVLVLIAALTSTAAKQIIFYVSYGGRKIISEKTKKRMLPFQRLVKRYGASAAFVAAA
;
A
#
# COMPACT_ATOMS: atom_id res chain seq x y z
N MET A 1 -0.42 11.95 -28.73
CA MET A 1 0.61 11.36 -27.87
C MET A 1 0.13 9.96 -27.54
N ASP A 2 0.70 8.94 -28.18
CA ASP A 2 0.43 7.57 -27.78
C ASP A 2 1.09 7.35 -26.42
N LEU A 3 0.28 7.00 -25.40
CA LEU A 3 0.76 6.70 -24.05
C LEU A 3 1.80 5.55 -24.05
N TRP A 4 1.86 4.80 -25.16
CA TRP A 4 2.82 3.76 -25.48
C TRP A 4 4.27 4.24 -25.58
N GLU A 5 4.51 5.48 -26.03
CA GLU A 5 5.87 6.05 -26.12
C GLU A 5 6.45 6.38 -24.74
N LEU A 6 5.61 6.55 -23.71
CA LEU A 6 6.04 6.87 -22.35
C LEU A 6 6.50 5.64 -21.54
N PHE A 7 6.11 4.42 -21.95
CA PHE A 7 6.37 3.19 -21.18
C PHE A 7 6.74 2.00 -22.08
N PRO A 8 7.98 1.93 -22.59
CA PRO A 8 8.44 0.87 -23.49
C PRO A 8 8.81 -0.41 -22.69
N PHE A 9 7.88 -0.94 -21.89
CA PHE A 9 8.13 -2.15 -21.14
C PHE A 9 7.79 -3.37 -21.99
N THR A 10 8.74 -4.28 -22.18
CA THR A 10 8.40 -5.66 -22.58
C THR A 10 7.52 -6.30 -21.50
N PRO A 11 6.70 -7.33 -21.81
CA PRO A 11 5.80 -7.93 -20.82
C PRO A 11 6.48 -8.32 -19.50
N GLU A 12 7.67 -8.90 -19.56
CA GLU A 12 8.47 -9.30 -18.40
C GLU A 12 8.89 -8.09 -17.54
N VAL A 13 9.37 -7.03 -18.19
CA VAL A 13 9.77 -5.79 -17.49
C VAL A 13 8.54 -5.09 -16.90
N GLY A 14 7.38 -5.17 -17.57
CA GLY A 14 6.12 -4.61 -17.08
C GLY A 14 5.63 -5.29 -15.80
N TYR A 15 5.58 -6.62 -15.77
CA TYR A 15 5.18 -7.36 -14.56
C TYR A 15 6.15 -7.14 -13.38
N LEU A 16 7.45 -7.08 -13.66
CA LEU A 16 8.47 -6.79 -12.65
C LEU A 16 8.33 -5.35 -12.12
N GLY A 17 8.14 -4.38 -13.02
CA GLY A 17 7.87 -2.99 -12.66
C GLY A 17 6.63 -2.85 -11.78
N LEU A 18 5.54 -3.53 -12.16
CA LEU A 18 4.31 -3.57 -11.35
C LEU A 18 4.57 -4.16 -9.95
N THR A 19 5.37 -5.22 -9.87
CA THR A 19 5.75 -5.85 -8.59
C THR A 19 6.48 -4.85 -7.70
N ILE A 20 7.54 -4.20 -8.20
CA ILE A 20 8.34 -3.26 -7.42
C ILE A 20 7.50 -2.06 -6.97
N VAL A 21 6.77 -1.44 -7.89
CA VAL A 21 5.94 -0.26 -7.58
C VAL A 21 4.83 -0.64 -6.59
N SER A 22 4.16 -1.77 -6.78
CA SER A 22 3.13 -2.25 -5.86
C SER A 22 3.71 -2.58 -4.49
N PHE A 23 4.90 -3.18 -4.40
CA PHE A 23 5.53 -3.50 -3.12
C PHE A 23 5.93 -2.24 -2.36
N PHE A 24 6.82 -1.43 -2.95
CA PHE A 24 7.41 -0.29 -2.27
C PHE A 24 6.42 0.86 -2.09
N GLY A 25 5.52 1.08 -3.06
CA GLY A 25 4.43 2.03 -2.91
C GLY A 25 3.47 1.65 -1.78
N SER A 26 3.30 0.35 -1.55
CA SER A 26 2.52 -0.19 -0.44
C SER A 26 3.26 -0.25 0.90
N LEU A 27 4.58 -0.15 0.90
CA LEU A 27 5.43 -0.25 2.09
C LEU A 27 5.48 1.06 2.90
N ILE A 28 4.90 2.13 2.37
CA ILE A 28 4.76 3.42 3.06
C ILE A 28 3.68 3.31 4.14
N PRO A 29 4.01 3.57 5.43
CA PRO A 29 3.01 3.59 6.49
C PRO A 29 1.99 4.72 6.30
N PHE A 30 0.74 4.46 6.65
CA PHE A 30 -0.40 5.41 6.70
C PHE A 30 -0.89 5.98 5.35
N VAL A 31 0.00 6.38 4.42
CA VAL A 31 -0.37 6.97 3.12
C VAL A 31 0.35 6.23 1.98
N PRO A 32 -0.24 5.14 1.46
CA PRO A 32 0.38 4.36 0.40
C PRO A 32 0.35 5.12 -0.94
N ILE A 33 1.37 4.90 -1.77
CA ILE A 33 1.35 5.37 -3.16
C ILE A 33 0.35 4.50 -3.95
N PRO A 34 -0.56 5.11 -4.73
CA PRO A 34 -1.64 4.40 -5.41
C PRO A 34 -1.13 3.58 -6.63
N SER A 35 -0.66 2.36 -6.39
CA SER A 35 -0.20 1.45 -7.46
C SER A 35 -1.30 0.99 -8.42
N PHE A 36 -2.58 1.13 -8.03
CA PHE A 36 -3.71 0.77 -8.90
C PHE A 36 -3.76 1.61 -10.18
N ILE A 37 -3.17 2.81 -10.19
CA ILE A 37 -3.06 3.63 -11.40
C ILE A 37 -2.23 2.88 -12.45
N LEU A 38 -1.11 2.30 -12.04
CA LEU A 38 -0.24 1.52 -12.93
C LEU A 38 -0.95 0.24 -13.41
N VAL A 39 -1.67 -0.46 -12.52
CA VAL A 39 -2.49 -1.62 -12.90
C VAL A 39 -3.53 -1.22 -13.95
N ALA A 40 -4.25 -0.13 -13.73
CA ALA A 40 -5.28 0.36 -14.63
C ALA A 40 -4.71 0.71 -16.02
N THR A 41 -3.57 1.41 -16.07
CA THR A 41 -2.93 1.74 -17.36
C THR A 41 -2.42 0.50 -18.09
N MET A 42 -1.86 -0.48 -17.37
CA MET A 42 -1.38 -1.73 -17.97
C MET A 42 -2.52 -2.64 -18.45
N ALA A 43 -3.70 -2.57 -17.81
CA ALA A 43 -4.86 -3.39 -18.13
C ALA A 43 -5.65 -2.91 -19.36
N VAL A 44 -5.41 -1.69 -19.86
CA VAL A 44 -6.11 -1.15 -21.05
C VAL A 44 -5.60 -1.77 -22.36
N GLY A 45 -4.38 -2.32 -22.38
CA GLY A 45 -3.78 -2.94 -23.57
C GLY A 45 -3.94 -4.46 -23.64
N GLU A 46 -3.68 -5.03 -24.81
CA GLU A 46 -3.69 -6.49 -25.04
C GLU A 46 -2.37 -7.17 -24.65
N GLN A 47 -1.35 -6.40 -24.26
CA GLN A 47 0.00 -6.92 -23.96
C GLN A 47 0.08 -7.71 -22.64
N PHE A 48 -0.80 -7.42 -21.69
CA PHE A 48 -0.76 -7.98 -20.34
C PHE A 48 -2.06 -8.73 -20.03
N ASP A 49 -1.92 -9.87 -19.34
CA ASP A 49 -3.06 -10.60 -18.82
C ASP A 49 -3.57 -9.89 -17.54
N ILE A 50 -4.82 -9.44 -17.56
CA ILE A 50 -5.43 -8.72 -16.45
C ILE A 50 -5.49 -9.55 -15.16
N HIS A 51 -5.69 -10.86 -15.25
CA HIS A 51 -5.73 -11.74 -14.08
C HIS A 51 -4.34 -11.80 -13.44
N VAL A 52 -3.28 -11.92 -14.26
CA VAL A 52 -1.90 -11.91 -13.78
C VAL A 52 -1.54 -10.57 -13.14
N LEU A 53 -1.90 -9.45 -13.78
CA LEU A 53 -1.68 -8.11 -13.22
C LEU A 53 -2.32 -7.95 -11.83
N VAL A 54 -3.60 -8.34 -11.70
CA VAL A 54 -4.34 -8.23 -10.44
C VAL A 54 -3.74 -9.14 -9.37
N LEU A 55 -3.37 -10.38 -9.70
CA LEU A 55 -2.76 -11.31 -8.75
C LEU A 55 -1.41 -10.81 -8.25
N ILE A 56 -0.54 -10.33 -9.14
CA ILE A 56 0.76 -9.75 -8.77
C ILE A 56 0.54 -8.54 -7.87
N ALA A 57 -0.27 -7.57 -8.30
CA ALA A 57 -0.51 -6.36 -7.54
C ALA A 57 -1.10 -6.67 -6.16
N ALA A 58 -2.08 -7.57 -6.07
CA ALA A 58 -2.72 -7.96 -4.83
C ALA A 58 -1.76 -8.67 -3.87
N LEU A 59 -1.04 -9.69 -4.33
CA LEU A 59 -0.12 -10.47 -3.50
C LEU A 59 1.03 -9.59 -3.00
N THR A 60 1.66 -8.84 -3.90
CA THR A 60 2.82 -8.03 -3.55
C THR A 60 2.45 -6.85 -2.66
N SER A 61 1.31 -6.19 -2.92
CA SER A 61 0.81 -5.14 -2.02
C SER A 61 0.47 -5.72 -0.65
N THR A 62 -0.19 -6.87 -0.59
CA THR A 62 -0.55 -7.53 0.68
C THR A 62 0.69 -7.92 1.47
N ALA A 63 1.73 -8.45 0.82
CA ALA A 63 3.00 -8.75 1.46
C ALA A 63 3.62 -7.51 2.13
N ALA A 64 3.65 -6.37 1.45
CA ALA A 64 4.12 -5.11 2.02
C ALA A 64 3.28 -4.67 3.24
N LYS A 65 1.94 -4.76 3.15
CA LYS A 65 1.06 -4.44 4.29
C LYS A 65 1.27 -5.38 5.47
N GLN A 66 1.53 -6.66 5.20
CA GLN A 66 1.80 -7.64 6.24
C GLN A 66 3.10 -7.34 6.99
N ILE A 67 4.14 -6.86 6.30
CA ILE A 67 5.37 -6.39 6.93
C ILE A 67 5.08 -5.20 7.85
N ILE A 68 4.38 -4.18 7.36
CA ILE A 68 4.00 -3.00 8.18
C ILE A 68 3.20 -3.45 9.40
N PHE A 69 2.25 -4.36 9.22
CA PHE A 69 1.43 -4.89 10.31
C PHE A 69 2.28 -5.59 11.36
N TYR A 70 3.16 -6.52 10.98
CA TYR A 70 3.99 -7.25 11.92
C TYR A 70 4.98 -6.34 12.65
N VAL A 71 5.59 -5.38 11.96
CA VAL A 71 6.50 -4.40 12.58
C VAL A 71 5.74 -3.51 13.56
N SER A 72 4.57 -2.99 13.16
CA SER A 72 3.76 -2.10 14.01
C SER A 72 3.16 -2.82 15.22
N TYR A 73 2.62 -4.01 15.00
CA TYR A 73 2.02 -4.84 16.04
C TYR A 73 3.09 -5.39 17.00
N GLY A 74 4.17 -5.94 16.46
CA GLY A 74 5.30 -6.44 17.23
C GLY A 74 6.02 -5.34 18.01
N GLY A 75 6.14 -4.14 17.43
CA GLY A 75 6.74 -2.97 18.07
C GLY A 75 6.07 -2.59 19.39
N ARG A 76 4.76 -2.85 19.55
CA ARG A 76 4.04 -2.60 20.82
C ARG A 76 4.63 -3.35 22.02
N LYS A 77 5.22 -4.54 21.81
CA LYS A 77 5.85 -5.34 22.87
C LYS A 77 7.14 -4.71 23.40
N ILE A 78 7.82 -3.92 22.56
CA ILE A 78 9.10 -3.28 22.88
C ILE A 78 8.91 -1.95 23.65
N ILE A 79 7.70 -1.39 23.64
CA ILE A 79 7.40 -0.11 24.30
C ILE A 79 7.40 -0.26 25.84
N SER A 80 8.07 0.67 26.53
CA SER A 80 8.11 0.72 28.00
C SER A 80 6.76 1.08 28.63
N GLU A 81 6.52 0.66 29.88
CA GLU A 81 5.30 0.99 30.63
C GLU A 81 5.07 2.50 30.78
N LYS A 82 6.14 3.28 30.93
CA LYS A 82 6.07 4.75 30.99
C LYS A 82 5.49 5.31 29.69
N THR A 83 5.96 4.83 28.53
CA THR A 83 5.46 5.27 27.23
C THR A 83 4.01 4.79 27.01
N LYS A 84 3.67 3.55 27.39
CA LYS A 84 2.29 3.05 27.32
C LYS A 84 1.33 3.94 28.10
N LYS A 85 1.68 4.33 29.34
CA LYS A 85 0.86 5.26 30.14
C LYS A 85 0.71 6.63 29.47
N ARG A 86 1.77 7.17 28.89
CA ARG A 86 1.72 8.45 28.15
C ARG A 86 0.87 8.40 26.88
N MET A 87 0.74 7.22 26.26
CA MET A 87 -0.10 7.03 25.06
C MET A 87 -1.59 6.85 25.38
N LEU A 88 -1.98 6.58 26.63
CA LEU A 88 -3.39 6.35 27.01
C LEU A 88 -4.34 7.48 26.58
N PRO A 89 -4.03 8.78 26.76
CA PRO A 89 -4.92 9.86 26.34
C PRO A 89 -5.14 9.85 24.82
N PHE A 90 -4.06 9.68 24.04
CA PHE A 90 -4.14 9.58 22.59
C PHE A 90 -4.95 8.36 22.16
N GLN A 91 -4.75 7.19 22.78
CA GLN A 91 -5.54 5.99 22.49
C GLN A 91 -7.04 6.21 22.75
N ARG A 92 -7.40 6.90 23.83
CA ARG A 92 -8.81 7.23 24.12
C ARG A 92 -9.40 8.16 23.07
N LEU A 93 -8.63 9.15 22.61
CA LEU A 93 -9.05 10.08 21.55
C LEU A 93 -9.27 9.34 20.23
N VAL A 94 -8.29 8.54 19.79
CA VAL A 94 -8.39 7.74 18.56
C VAL A 94 -9.51 6.71 18.66
N LYS A 95 -9.73 6.09 19.83
CA LYS A 95 -10.84 5.15 20.01
C LYS A 95 -12.21 5.82 19.86
N ARG A 96 -12.34 7.09 20.25
CA ARG A 96 -13.61 7.83 20.22
C ARG A 96 -13.90 8.49 18.86
N TYR A 97 -12.88 9.05 18.23
CA TYR A 97 -13.03 9.87 17.02
C TYR A 97 -12.22 9.38 15.82
N GLY A 98 -11.43 8.31 15.97
CA GLY A 98 -10.51 7.87 14.91
C GLY A 98 -11.22 7.50 13.62
N ALA A 99 -12.36 6.81 13.70
CA ALA A 99 -13.13 6.43 12.51
C ALA A 99 -13.70 7.65 11.77
N SER A 100 -14.33 8.58 12.48
CA SER A 100 -14.88 9.80 11.88
C SER A 100 -13.78 10.73 11.38
N ALA A 101 -12.67 10.88 12.11
CA ALA A 101 -11.52 11.65 11.65
C ALA A 101 -10.89 11.05 10.39
N ALA A 102 -10.74 9.72 10.31
CA ALA A 102 -10.22 9.05 9.13
C ALA A 102 -11.17 9.19 7.93
N PHE A 103 -12.48 9.08 8.15
CA PHE A 103 -13.48 9.29 7.10
C PHE A 103 -13.40 10.71 6.52
N VAL A 104 -13.36 11.74 7.37
CA VAL A 104 -13.27 13.14 6.93
C VAL A 104 -11.93 13.43 6.24
N ALA A 105 -10.83 12.81 6.67
CA ALA A 105 -9.52 12.99 6.04
C ALA A 105 -9.39 12.28 4.68
N ALA A 106 -10.22 11.26 4.43
CA ALA A 106 -10.21 10.47 3.20
C ALA A 106 -11.25 10.96 2.16
N ALA A 107 -12.23 11.76 2.58
CA ALA A 107 -13.24 12.38 1.73
C ALA A 107 -12.69 13.63 1.03
#